data_AF-A0A6V7QB64-F1
#
_entry.id   AF-A0A6V7QB64-F1
#
_cell.length_a   1.000
_cell.length_b   1.000
_cell.length_c   1.000
_cell.angle_alpha   90.00
_cell.angle_beta   90.00
_cell.angle_gamma   90.00
#
_symmetry.space_group_name_H-M   'P 1'
#
loop_
_entity.id
_entity.type
_entity.pdbx_description
1 polymer ?
#
loop_
_entity_poly.entity_id
_entity_poly.type
_entity_poly.pdbx_seq_one_letter_code
_entity_poly.pdbx_strand_id
1 'polypeptide(L)'
;MASPLFQDLRELCLSWCQLTVDPLPSLTRLSNLTYLYLERAYNGEQLCFCVQQFPNLKWLGLIDLPQLQRVKIEMKAMVNLENLYMESLRNLTEVPEGIEFLTSLRKLILYDMEPRLTSSLKDNDKLRHINSIYTD
;
A
#
# COMPACT_ATOMS: atom_id res chain seq x y z
N MET A 1 25.07 22.30 -4.48
CA MET A 1 24.73 20.87 -4.58
C MET A 1 24.14 20.45 -3.25
N ALA A 2 22.81 20.25 -3.17
CA ALA A 2 22.19 19.80 -1.93
C ALA A 2 22.59 18.34 -1.69
N SER A 3 23.12 18.02 -0.50
CA SER A 3 23.33 16.62 -0.13
C SER A 3 21.98 15.90 -0.16
N PRO A 4 21.91 14.64 -0.62
CA PRO A 4 20.65 13.95 -0.70
C PRO A 4 20.32 13.41 0.70
N LEU A 5 19.72 14.28 1.52
CA LEU A 5 19.49 14.14 2.97
C LEU A 5 18.75 12.87 3.42
N PHE A 6 18.32 11.99 2.51
CA PHE A 6 17.51 10.81 2.83
C PHE A 6 17.91 9.55 2.05
N GLN A 7 19.14 9.46 1.51
CA GLN A 7 19.56 8.24 0.81
C GLN A 7 19.54 7.00 1.70
N ASP A 8 19.67 7.13 3.01
CA ASP A 8 19.67 5.97 3.91
C ASP A 8 18.33 5.73 4.61
N LEU A 9 17.30 6.54 4.32
CA LEU A 9 16.00 6.38 4.98
C LEU A 9 15.35 5.07 4.51
N ARG A 10 15.21 4.13 5.45
CA ARG A 10 14.62 2.79 5.22
C ARG A 10 13.17 2.72 5.64
N GLU A 11 12.78 3.48 6.65
CA GLU A 11 11.46 3.40 7.25
C GLU A 11 10.84 4.78 7.34
N LEU A 12 9.59 4.88 6.91
CA LEU A 12 8.81 6.10 6.98
C LEU A 12 7.41 5.78 7.49
N CYS A 13 7.08 6.40 8.62
CA CYS A 13 5.74 6.37 9.19
C CYS A 13 5.18 7.79 9.12
N LEU A 14 4.04 7.94 8.45
CA LEU A 14 3.25 9.15 8.48
C LEU A 14 1.96 8.82 9.23
N SER A 15 1.77 9.46 10.38
CA SER A 15 0.58 9.28 11.18
C SER A 15 -0.10 10.63 11.42
N TRP A 16 -1.42 10.69 11.27
CA TRP A 16 -2.24 11.88 11.58
C TRP A 16 -1.85 13.17 10.83
N CYS A 17 -1.25 13.04 9.65
CA CYS A 17 -0.77 14.17 8.86
C CYS A 17 -1.87 14.89 8.06
N GLN A 18 -3.03 14.24 7.85
CA GLN A 18 -4.19 14.80 7.14
C GLN A 18 -3.87 15.37 5.75
N LEU A 19 -2.92 14.77 5.03
CA LEU A 19 -2.51 15.21 3.70
C LEU A 19 -3.70 15.14 2.74
N THR A 20 -3.89 16.18 1.94
CA THR A 20 -4.95 16.25 0.91
C THR A 20 -4.44 15.97 -0.49
N VAL A 21 -3.11 15.98 -0.67
CA VAL A 21 -2.41 15.63 -1.91
C VAL A 21 -1.78 14.26 -1.75
N ASP A 22 -1.83 13.43 -2.80
CA ASP A 22 -1.21 12.10 -2.80
C ASP A 22 0.27 12.20 -2.36
N PRO A 23 0.66 11.55 -1.25
CA PRO A 23 2.03 11.62 -0.76
C PRO A 23 3.02 10.86 -1.67
N LEU A 24 2.55 9.82 -2.38
CA LEU A 24 3.40 8.83 -3.04
C LEU A 24 4.38 9.44 -4.06
N PRO A 25 3.99 10.40 -4.93
CA PRO A 25 4.92 11.05 -5.87
C PRO A 25 6.12 11.71 -5.17
N SER A 26 5.91 12.32 -4.00
CA SER A 26 6.98 12.98 -3.24
C SER A 26 7.92 11.97 -2.58
N LEU A 27 7.39 10.80 -2.19
CA LEU A 27 8.15 9.74 -1.55
C LEU A 27 9.01 8.93 -2.53
N THR A 28 8.83 9.08 -3.85
CA THR A 28 9.63 8.38 -4.87
C THR A 28 11.13 8.68 -4.79
N ARG A 29 11.49 9.83 -4.23
CA ARG A 29 12.89 10.24 -4.00
C ARG A 29 13.58 9.38 -2.93
N LEU A 30 12.81 8.67 -2.11
CA LEU A 30 13.29 7.75 -1.07
C LEU A 30 13.48 6.36 -1.68
N SER A 31 14.41 6.23 -2.61
CA SER A 31 14.63 5.00 -3.38
C SER A 31 15.01 3.79 -2.51
N ASN A 32 15.50 4.04 -1.30
CA ASN A 32 16.02 3.07 -0.35
C ASN A 32 14.99 2.64 0.72
N LEU A 33 13.76 3.15 0.63
CA LEU A 33 12.67 2.85 1.55
C LEU A 33 12.27 1.36 1.46
N THR A 34 12.29 0.69 2.60
CA THR A 34 11.90 -0.71 2.78
C THR A 34 10.59 -0.86 3.55
N TYR A 35 10.19 0.16 4.31
CA TYR A 35 8.99 0.18 5.13
C TYR A 35 8.23 1.51 4.97
N LEU A 36 6.95 1.43 4.62
CA LEU A 36 6.06 2.58 4.51
C LEU A 36 4.79 2.30 5.30
N TYR A 37 4.44 3.21 6.20
CA TYR A 37 3.25 3.12 7.03
C TYR A 37 2.48 4.43 6.99
N LEU A 38 1.21 4.37 6.61
CA LEU A 38 0.30 5.50 6.48
C LEU A 38 -0.91 5.26 7.38
N GLU A 39 -1.01 6.01 8.49
CA GLU A 39 -2.12 5.92 9.44
C GLU A 39 -2.80 7.28 9.56
N ARG A 40 -4.07 7.42 9.14
CA ARG A 40 -4.74 8.75 9.08
C ARG A 40 -3.88 9.82 8.39
N ALA A 41 -3.02 9.39 7.46
CA ALA A 41 -1.99 10.23 6.87
C ALA A 41 -2.50 11.01 5.67
N TYR A 42 -3.49 10.46 4.97
CA TYR A 42 -3.98 10.94 3.69
C TYR A 42 -5.51 10.88 3.65
N ASN A 43 -6.12 11.97 3.21
CA ASN A 43 -7.56 12.20 3.14
C ASN A 43 -8.10 12.25 1.69
N GLY A 44 -7.34 11.73 0.72
CA GLY A 44 -7.82 11.60 -0.65
C GLY A 44 -8.41 10.22 -0.94
N GLU A 45 -9.07 10.11 -2.09
CA GLU A 45 -9.88 8.95 -2.45
C GLU A 45 -9.09 7.82 -3.11
N GLN A 46 -7.89 8.12 -3.60
CA GLN A 46 -7.09 7.17 -4.37
C GLN A 46 -5.61 7.28 -4.03
N LEU A 47 -4.95 6.11 -3.94
CA LEU A 47 -3.50 5.96 -3.98
C LEU A 47 -3.10 5.25 -5.28
N CYS A 48 -2.08 5.78 -5.96
CA CYS A 48 -1.54 5.18 -7.19
C CYS A 48 -0.05 4.88 -7.03
N PHE A 49 0.30 3.58 -7.01
CA PHE A 49 1.67 3.11 -7.04
C PHE A 49 2.08 2.90 -8.50
N CYS A 50 2.79 3.87 -9.05
CA CYS A 50 3.17 3.91 -10.47
C CYS A 50 4.34 2.98 -10.81
N VAL A 51 4.55 2.76 -12.10
CA VAL A 51 5.67 1.96 -12.64
C VAL A 51 7.01 2.34 -11.99
N GLN A 52 7.79 1.33 -11.58
CA GLN A 52 9.13 1.48 -10.95
C GLN A 52 9.16 2.22 -9.60
N GLN A 53 8.00 2.52 -9.01
CA GLN A 53 7.93 3.17 -7.72
C GLN A 53 8.26 2.19 -6.57
N PHE A 54 9.05 2.67 -5.61
CA PHE A 54 9.43 1.93 -4.39
C PHE A 54 10.05 0.54 -4.66
N PRO A 55 11.17 0.46 -5.42
CA PRO A 55 11.75 -0.82 -5.82
C PRO A 55 12.27 -1.65 -4.64
N ASN A 56 12.56 -1.04 -3.49
CA ASN A 56 13.10 -1.73 -2.31
C ASN A 56 12.06 -1.94 -1.19
N LEU A 57 10.80 -1.53 -1.40
CA LEU A 57 9.78 -1.62 -0.37
C LEU A 57 9.39 -3.07 -0.12
N LYS A 58 9.43 -3.48 1.15
CA LYS A 58 9.13 -4.84 1.61
C LYS A 58 7.86 -4.92 2.45
N TRP A 59 7.50 -3.81 3.09
CA TRP A 59 6.35 -3.74 3.98
C TRP A 59 5.58 -2.44 3.74
N LEU A 60 4.27 -2.56 3.53
CA LEU A 60 3.35 -1.45 3.34
C LEU A 60 2.16 -1.59 4.29
N GLY A 61 1.88 -0.53 5.04
CA GLY A 61 0.73 -0.41 5.94
C GLY A 61 -0.17 0.75 5.54
N LEU A 62 -1.45 0.48 5.34
CA LEU A 62 -2.49 1.47 5.04
C LEU A 62 -3.59 1.36 6.08
N ILE A 63 -3.69 2.35 6.98
CA ILE A 63 -4.51 2.24 8.18
C ILE A 63 -5.36 3.49 8.34
N ASP A 64 -6.65 3.29 8.56
CA ASP A 64 -7.61 4.34 8.88
C ASP A 64 -7.45 5.55 7.94
N LEU A 65 -7.56 5.28 6.64
CA LEU A 65 -7.57 6.28 5.58
C LEU A 65 -9.03 6.49 5.17
N PRO A 66 -9.77 7.38 5.86
CA PRO A 66 -11.23 7.36 5.87
C PRO A 66 -11.86 7.68 4.52
N GLN A 67 -11.15 8.37 3.63
CA GLN A 67 -11.66 8.72 2.30
C GLN A 67 -11.19 7.74 1.21
N LEU A 68 -10.27 6.83 1.52
CA LEU A 68 -9.64 5.97 0.53
C LEU A 68 -10.64 4.95 -0.03
N GLN A 69 -10.91 5.06 -1.32
CA GLN A 69 -11.83 4.21 -2.06
C GLN A 69 -11.10 3.28 -3.03
N ARG A 70 -9.91 3.66 -3.50
CA ARG A 70 -9.17 2.92 -4.53
C ARG A 70 -7.67 2.88 -4.25
N VAL A 71 -7.09 1.71 -4.49
CA VAL A 71 -5.65 1.52 -4.53
C VAL A 71 -5.31 0.94 -5.90
N LYS A 72 -4.52 1.66 -6.69
CA LYS A 72 -4.03 1.23 -8.00
C LYS A 72 -2.55 0.89 -7.92
N ILE A 73 -2.18 -0.26 -8.46
CA ILE A 73 -0.82 -0.77 -8.55
C ILE A 73 -0.51 -0.99 -10.02
N GLU A 74 0.46 -0.25 -10.55
CA GLU A 74 0.90 -0.43 -11.92
C GLU A 74 1.96 -1.53 -12.02
N MET A 75 2.08 -2.13 -13.21
CA MET A 75 3.08 -3.18 -13.47
C MET A 75 4.49 -2.67 -13.13
N LYS A 76 5.27 -3.48 -12.40
CA LYS A 76 6.61 -3.15 -11.87
C LYS A 76 6.63 -2.09 -10.75
N ALA A 77 5.50 -1.72 -10.16
CA ALA A 77 5.49 -1.03 -8.88
C ALA A 77 5.80 -2.00 -7.74
N MET A 78 6.53 -1.56 -6.72
CA MET A 78 6.74 -2.30 -5.47
C MET A 78 7.17 -3.77 -5.66
N VAL A 79 8.05 -4.04 -6.62
CA VAL A 79 8.39 -5.41 -7.08
C VAL A 79 8.92 -6.35 -5.98
N ASN A 80 9.43 -5.78 -4.88
CA ASN A 80 9.97 -6.51 -3.73
C ASN A 80 9.04 -6.50 -2.50
N LEU A 81 7.77 -6.09 -2.66
CA LEU A 81 6.84 -6.03 -1.53
C LEU A 81 6.52 -7.44 -1.04
N GLU A 82 6.78 -7.69 0.25
CA GLU A 82 6.59 -9.00 0.88
C GLU A 82 5.32 -9.02 1.75
N ASN A 83 4.94 -7.87 2.32
CA ASN A 83 3.82 -7.74 3.26
C ASN A 83 2.97 -6.50 2.95
N LEU A 84 1.66 -6.71 2.81
CA LEU A 84 0.66 -5.66 2.70
C LEU A 84 -0.32 -5.78 3.88
N TYR A 85 -0.33 -4.76 4.72
CA TYR A 85 -1.22 -4.63 5.86
C TYR A 85 -2.24 -3.52 5.57
N MET A 86 -3.54 -3.83 5.67
CA MET A 86 -4.61 -2.86 5.53
C MET A 86 -5.57 -2.98 6.69
N GLU A 87 -5.88 -1.85 7.32
CA GLU A 87 -6.74 -1.80 8.50
C GLU A 87 -7.72 -0.63 8.45
N SER A 88 -8.96 -0.87 8.89
CA SER A 88 -9.98 0.18 9.07
C SER A 88 -10.29 0.99 7.78
N LEU A 89 -10.16 0.37 6.60
CA LEU A 89 -10.45 1.04 5.32
C LEU A 89 -11.92 0.84 4.90
N ARG A 90 -12.81 1.64 5.49
CA ARG A 90 -14.28 1.51 5.34
C ARG A 90 -14.84 1.83 3.96
N ASN A 91 -14.10 2.57 3.14
CA ASN A 91 -14.53 3.00 1.80
C ASN A 91 -13.87 2.20 0.67
N LEU A 92 -12.90 1.34 0.98
CA LEU A 92 -12.24 0.48 0.02
C LEU A 92 -13.04 -0.82 -0.15
N THR A 93 -13.90 -0.86 -1.17
CA THR A 93 -14.84 -1.97 -1.40
C THR A 93 -14.31 -3.07 -2.31
N GLU A 94 -13.18 -2.84 -2.99
CA GLU A 94 -12.61 -3.75 -3.98
C GLU A 94 -11.13 -4.00 -3.71
N VAL A 95 -10.67 -5.20 -4.08
CA VAL A 95 -9.26 -5.58 -3.99
C VAL A 95 -8.42 -4.59 -4.82
N PRO A 96 -7.24 -4.15 -4.33
CA PRO A 96 -6.38 -3.24 -5.07
C PRO A 96 -6.21 -3.64 -6.55
N GLU A 97 -6.43 -2.69 -7.46
CA GLU A 97 -6.25 -2.89 -8.89
C GLU A 97 -4.78 -3.18 -9.16
N GLY A 98 -4.47 -4.30 -9.83
CA GLY A 98 -3.09 -4.70 -10.12
C GLY A 98 -2.37 -5.39 -8.97
N ILE A 99 -3.09 -5.86 -7.94
CA ILE A 99 -2.50 -6.68 -6.87
C ILE A 99 -1.77 -7.92 -7.42
N GLU A 100 -2.21 -8.46 -8.57
CA GLU A 100 -1.58 -9.56 -9.30
C GLU A 100 -0.15 -9.25 -9.78
N PHE A 101 0.24 -7.96 -9.84
CA PHE A 101 1.59 -7.56 -10.21
C PHE A 101 2.57 -7.63 -9.03
N LEU A 102 2.09 -7.81 -7.80
CA LEU A 102 2.92 -7.92 -6.60
C LEU A 102 3.44 -9.35 -6.42
N THR A 103 4.24 -9.83 -7.37
CA THR A 103 4.70 -11.22 -7.43
C THR A 103 5.55 -11.68 -6.23
N SER A 104 6.12 -10.74 -5.47
CA SER A 104 6.87 -11.03 -4.23
C SER A 104 6.00 -11.07 -2.97
N LEU A 105 4.71 -10.73 -3.08
CA LEU A 105 3.82 -10.57 -1.93
C LEU A 105 3.52 -11.92 -1.29
N ARG A 106 3.91 -12.07 -0.02
CA ARG A 106 3.74 -13.31 0.75
C ARG A 106 2.55 -13.23 1.68
N LYS A 107 2.33 -12.05 2.26
CA LYS A 107 1.29 -11.83 3.28
C LYS A 107 0.41 -10.66 2.91
N LEU A 108 -0.89 -10.93 2.86
CA LEU A 108 -1.95 -9.93 2.83
C LEU A 108 -2.71 -10.01 4.14
N ILE A 109 -2.70 -8.94 4.94
CA ILE A 109 -3.37 -8.89 6.24
C ILE A 109 -4.40 -7.78 6.17
N LEU A 110 -5.65 -8.12 6.50
CA LEU A 110 -6.82 -7.27 6.37
C LEU A 110 -7.57 -7.27 7.70
N TYR A 111 -7.59 -6.13 8.39
CA TYR A 111 -8.27 -5.96 9.67
C TYR A 111 -9.36 -4.90 9.57
N ASP A 112 -10.54 -5.16 10.10
CA ASP A 112 -11.64 -4.18 10.18
C ASP A 112 -11.99 -3.49 8.84
N MET A 113 -11.91 -4.26 7.75
CA MET A 113 -12.13 -3.76 6.39
C MET A 113 -13.62 -3.63 6.04
N GLU A 114 -13.93 -2.99 4.91
CA GLU A 114 -15.29 -2.99 4.36
C GLU A 114 -15.74 -4.43 4.03
N PRO A 115 -16.92 -4.89 4.49
CA PRO A 115 -17.31 -6.31 4.38
C PRO A 115 -17.43 -6.86 2.95
N ARG A 116 -17.73 -6.02 1.94
CA ARG A 116 -17.78 -6.46 0.54
C ARG A 116 -16.38 -6.77 0.03
N LEU A 117 -15.37 -6.01 0.45
CA LEU A 117 -13.98 -6.32 0.14
C LEU A 117 -13.61 -7.71 0.65
N THR A 118 -13.81 -7.98 1.94
CA THR A 118 -13.42 -9.27 2.56
C THR A 118 -14.19 -10.44 1.96
N SER A 119 -15.48 -10.25 1.66
CA SER A 119 -16.31 -11.24 0.98
C SER A 119 -15.80 -11.56 -0.43
N SER A 120 -15.20 -10.59 -1.13
CA SER A 120 -14.68 -10.78 -2.49
C SER A 120 -13.37 -11.58 -2.57
N LEU A 121 -12.69 -11.84 -1.44
CA LEU A 121 -11.34 -12.42 -1.44
C LEU A 121 -11.31 -13.92 -1.81
N LYS A 122 -12.32 -14.69 -1.36
CA LYS A 122 -12.28 -16.17 -1.39
C LYS A 122 -12.16 -16.74 -2.80
N ASP A 123 -12.75 -16.08 -3.79
CA ASP A 123 -12.79 -16.52 -5.18
C ASP A 123 -12.05 -15.56 -6.12
N ASN A 124 -11.14 -14.72 -5.58
CA ASN A 124 -10.44 -13.73 -6.38
C ASN A 124 -9.17 -14.31 -7.02
N ASP A 125 -9.25 -14.58 -8.32
CA ASP A 125 -8.14 -15.13 -9.11
C ASP A 125 -6.86 -14.27 -9.07
N LYS A 126 -6.99 -12.96 -8.82
CA LYS A 126 -5.84 -12.05 -8.69
C LYS A 126 -4.99 -12.35 -7.46
N LEU A 127 -5.55 -13.00 -6.43
CA LEU A 127 -4.89 -13.28 -5.16
C LEU A 127 -4.20 -14.65 -5.11
N ARG A 128 -4.34 -15.48 -6.16
CA ARG A 128 -3.82 -16.87 -6.19
C ARG A 128 -2.30 -16.99 -5.97
N HIS A 129 -1.55 -15.92 -6.19
CA HIS A 129 -0.10 -15.88 -6.02
C HIS A 129 0.33 -15.58 -4.57
N ILE A 130 -0.59 -15.21 -3.69
CA ILE A 130 -0.32 -14.82 -2.31
C ILE A 130 -0.46 -16.04 -1.39
N ASN A 131 0.61 -16.39 -0.69
CA ASN A 131 0.66 -17.61 0.13
C ASN A 131 -0.16 -17.55 1.42
N SER A 132 -0.37 -16.35 1.98
CA SER A 132 -1.03 -16.18 3.27
C SER A 132 -1.90 -14.94 3.28
N ILE A 133 -3.21 -15.16 3.37
CA ILE A 133 -4.21 -14.11 3.48
C ILE A 133 -4.86 -14.25 4.86
N TYR A 134 -4.82 -13.17 5.65
CA TYR A 134 -5.41 -13.11 6.98
C TYR A 134 -6.52 -12.07 6.99
N THR A 135 -7.68 -12.47 7.50
CA THR A 135 -8.82 -11.60 7.80
C THR A 135 -9.33 -11.90 9.20
N ASP A 136 -10.14 -11.00 9.74
CA ASP A 136 -10.90 -11.22 10.98
C ASP A 136 -11.98 -12.30 10.85
#